data_AF-A0A6P5Y0G6-F1
#
_entry.id   AF-A0A6P5Y0G6-F1
#
_cell.length_a   1.000
_cell.length_b   1.000
_cell.length_c   1.000
_cell.angle_alpha   90.00
_cell.angle_beta   90.00
_cell.angle_gamma   90.00
#
_symmetry.space_group_name_H-M   'P 1'
#
loop_
_entity.id
_entity.type
_entity.pdbx_description
1 polymer ?
#
loop_
_entity_poly.entity_id
_entity_poly.type
_entity_poly.pdbx_seq_one_letter_code
_entity_poly.pdbx_strand_id
1 'polypeptide(L)' 'MGFLLTTLIFAVMGIIASLCTRICCNRGPSANLFHLTLVITATVCCWMMWAIVYLAQMKPLIVPILSEGE' A
#
# COMPACT_ATOMS: atom_id res chain seq x y z
N MET A 1 6.06 -0.97 -13.53
CA MET A 1 4.68 -1.40 -13.17
C MET A 1 3.79 -0.16 -13.27
N GLY A 2 2.75 -0.17 -14.09
CA GLY A 2 1.86 1.00 -14.22
C GLY A 2 1.01 1.23 -12.97
N PHE A 3 0.57 2.47 -12.76
CA PHE A 3 -0.23 2.88 -11.60
C PHE A 3 -1.45 1.99 -11.33
N LEU A 4 -2.16 1.60 -12.40
CA LEU A 4 -3.34 0.74 -12.29
C LEU A 4 -2.99 -0.68 -11.83
N LEU A 5 -1.88 -1.24 -12.34
CA LEU A 5 -1.46 -2.61 -12.02
C LEU A 5 -1.04 -2.72 -10.55
N THR A 6 -0.23 -1.80 -10.06
CA THR A 6 0.17 -1.78 -8.65
C THR A 6 -1.01 -1.55 -7.71
N THR A 7 -1.94 -0.66 -8.09
CA THR A 7 -3.18 -0.44 -7.32
C THR A 7 -4.01 -1.72 -7.22
N LEU A 8 -4.15 -2.45 -8.32
CA LEU A 8 -4.86 -3.74 -8.33
C LEU A 8 -4.17 -4.76 -7.42
N ILE A 9 -2.84 -4.85 -7.45
CA ILE A 9 -2.05 -5.73 -6.57
C ILE A 9 -2.32 -5.40 -5.09
N PHE A 10 -2.26 -4.12 -4.70
CA PHE A 10 -2.55 -3.71 -3.32
C PHE A 10 -3.98 -4.04 -2.90
N ALA A 11 -4.96 -3.83 -3.79
CA ALA A 11 -6.35 -4.17 -3.54
C ALA A 11 -6.56 -5.68 -3.32
N VAL A 12 -5.99 -6.52 -4.19
CA VAL A 12 -6.07 -7.98 -4.07
C VAL A 12 -5.38 -8.46 -2.80
N MET A 13 -4.19 -7.95 -2.51
CA MET A 13 -3.46 -8.29 -1.28
C MET A 13 -4.21 -7.86 -0.01
N GLY A 14 -4.87 -6.70 -0.01
CA GLY A 14 -5.71 -6.25 1.11
C GLY A 14 -6.92 -7.15 1.34
N ILE A 15 -7.57 -7.63 0.27
CA ILE A 15 -8.67 -8.60 0.36
C ILE A 15 -8.16 -9.93 0.93
N ILE A 16 -7.07 -10.48 0.38
CA ILE A 16 -6.48 -11.74 0.85
C ILE A 16 -6.10 -11.62 2.32
N ALA A 17 -5.39 -10.56 2.71
CA ALA A 17 -4.99 -10.34 4.11
C ALA A 17 -6.20 -10.24 5.05
N SER A 18 -7.28 -9.58 4.64
CA SER A 18 -8.51 -9.45 5.43
C SER A 18 -9.23 -10.80 5.61
N LEU A 19 -9.22 -11.65 4.59
CA LEU A 19 -9.76 -13.01 4.67
C LEU A 19 -8.87 -13.89 5.56
N CYS A 20 -7.55 -13.84 5.38
CA CYS A 20 -6.59 -14.58 6.20
C CYS A 20 -6.70 -14.22 7.68
N THR A 21 -6.83 -12.93 8.04
CA THR A 21 -6.99 -12.57 9.45
C THR A 21 -8.30 -13.07 10.05
N ARG A 22 -9.40 -13.09 9.29
CA ARG A 22 -10.65 -13.69 9.76
C ARG A 22 -10.55 -15.20 9.98
N ILE A 23 -9.85 -15.91 9.10
CA ILE A 23 -9.74 -17.37 9.14
C ILE A 23 -8.71 -17.81 10.21
N CYS A 24 -7.55 -17.16 10.26
CA CYS A 24 -6.44 -17.57 11.12
C CYS A 24 -6.48 -16.97 12.53
N CYS A 25 -7.08 -15.79 12.73
CA CYS A 25 -7.04 -15.05 13.99
C CYS A 25 -8.42 -14.88 14.64
N ASN A 26 -9.19 -15.97 14.76
CA ASN A 26 -10.53 -15.93 15.35
C ASN A 26 -10.48 -15.87 16.90
N ARG A 27 -10.24 -14.68 17.46
CA ARG A 27 -10.16 -14.43 18.91
C ARG A 27 -11.42 -13.80 19.53
N GLY A 28 -12.49 -13.70 18.75
CA GLY A 28 -13.79 -13.16 19.17
C GLY A 28 -14.23 -11.94 18.36
N PRO A 29 -15.51 -11.52 18.45
CA PRO A 29 -16.08 -10.53 17.52
C PRO A 29 -15.37 -9.17 17.54
N SER A 30 -15.03 -8.64 18.71
CA SER A 30 -14.35 -7.35 18.85
C SER A 30 -12.90 -7.39 18.37
N ALA A 31 -12.16 -8.46 18.70
CA ALA A 31 -10.79 -8.66 18.24
C ALA A 31 -10.73 -8.84 16.71
N ASN A 32 -11.68 -9.58 16.12
CA ASN A 32 -11.75 -9.77 14.67
C ASN A 32 -12.03 -8.46 13.94
N LEU A 33 -12.94 -7.62 14.46
CA LEU A 33 -13.19 -6.28 13.93
C LEU A 33 -11.94 -5.41 14.01
N PHE A 34 -11.25 -5.42 15.16
CA PHE A 34 -10.02 -4.67 15.34
C PHE A 34 -8.92 -5.10 14.37
N HIS A 35 -8.68 -6.41 14.24
CA HIS A 35 -7.69 -6.96 13.30
C HIS A 35 -8.01 -6.58 11.85
N LEU A 36 -9.29 -6.64 11.46
CA LEU A 36 -9.71 -6.27 10.11
C LEU A 36 -9.49 -4.77 9.85
N THR A 37 -9.85 -3.91 10.80
CA THR A 37 -9.60 -2.47 10.71
C THR A 37 -8.11 -2.17 10.58
N LEU A 38 -7.24 -2.85 11.35
CA LEU A 38 -5.80 -2.68 11.26
C LEU A 38 -5.24 -3.09 9.90
N VAL A 39 -5.69 -4.23 9.35
CA VAL A 39 -5.25 -4.70 8.02
C VAL A 39 -5.66 -3.73 6.92
N ILE A 40 -6.92 -3.27 6.94
CA ILE A 40 -7.40 -2.31 5.95
C ILE A 40 -6.64 -1.00 6.06
N THR A 41 -6.48 -0.47 7.28
CA THR A 41 -5.74 0.78 7.50
C THR A 41 -4.29 0.68 7.03
N ALA A 42 -3.61 -0.41 7.36
CA ALA A 42 -2.22 -0.64 6.96
C ALA A 42 -2.09 -0.73 5.43
N THR A 43 -2.96 -1.51 4.77
CA THR A 43 -2.93 -1.66 3.31
C THR A 43 -3.20 -0.36 2.58
N VAL A 44 -4.20 0.42 3.02
CA VAL A 44 -4.51 1.74 2.45
C VAL A 44 -3.35 2.72 2.67
N CYS A 45 -2.77 2.76 3.87
CA CYS A 45 -1.65 3.65 4.17
C CYS A 45 -0.41 3.34 3.32
N CYS A 46 -0.05 2.06 3.20
CA CYS A 46 1.05 1.62 2.36
C CYS A 46 0.81 1.95 0.88
N TRP A 47 -0.41 1.71 0.38
CA TRP A 47 -0.79 2.07 -0.98
C TRP A 47 -0.72 3.58 -1.21
N MET A 48 -1.22 4.39 -0.26
CA MET A 48 -1.17 5.86 -0.34
C MET A 48 0.27 6.36 -0.41
N MET A 49 1.16 5.88 0.46
CA MET A 49 2.56 6.29 0.44
C MET A 49 3.21 5.99 -0.91
N TRP A 50 3.01 4.77 -1.42
CA TRP A 50 3.50 4.36 -2.75
C TRP A 50 2.90 5.23 -3.88
N ALA A 51 1.60 5.48 -3.84
CA ALA A 51 0.90 6.27 -4.86
C ALA A 51 1.41 7.71 -4.92
N ILE A 52 1.63 8.34 -3.76
CA ILE A 52 2.13 9.72 -3.68
C ILE A 52 3.53 9.82 -4.28
N VAL A 53 4.47 8.94 -3.91
CA VAL A 53 5.85 9.00 -4.44
C VAL A 53 5.89 8.68 -5.93
N TYR A 54 5.02 7.77 -6.40
CA TYR A 54 4.89 7.47 -7.82
C TYR A 54 4.38 8.69 -8.60
N LEU A 55 3.31 9.34 -8.13
CA LEU A 55 2.72 10.52 -8.78
C LEU A 55 3.69 11.71 -8.79
N ALA A 56 4.48 11.89 -7.72
CA ALA A 56 5.49 12.95 -7.65
C ALA A 56 6.56 12.84 -8.75
N GLN A 57 6.78 11.65 -9.32
CA GLN A 57 7.79 11.39 -10.34
C GLN A 57 7.22 11.34 -11.78
N MET A 58 5.89 11.38 -11.98
CA MET A 58 5.29 11.23 -13.31
C MET A 58 5.56 12.40 -14.26
N LYS A 59 5.68 13.62 -13.71
CA LYS A 59 6.08 14.84 -14.44
C LYS A 59 6.95 15.70 -13.54
N PRO A 60 8.25 15.39 -13.40
CA PRO A 60 9.14 16.10 -12.49
C PRO A 60 9.40 17.52 -13.00
N LEU A 61 9.38 18.49 -12.08
CA LEU A 61 9.76 19.87 -12.37
C LEU A 61 11.27 20.12 -12.18
N ILE A 62 11.90 19.31 -11.34
CA ILE A 62 13.32 19.38 -10.98
C ILE A 62 13.98 18.12 -11.52
N VAL A 63 15.06 18.31 -12.28
CA VAL A 63 15.90 17.23 -12.82
C VAL A 63 17.17 17.10 -11.97
N PRO A 64 17.73 15.89 -11.84
CA PRO A 64 18.99 15.71 -11.12
C PRO A 64 20.13 16.44 -11.83
N ILE A 65 20.95 17.18 -11.05
CA ILE A 65 22.19 17.80 -11.52
C ILE A 65 23.32 16.86 -11.15
N LEU A 66 24.06 16.36 -12.14
CA LEU A 66 25.23 15.53 -11.92
C LEU A 66 26.45 16.46 -11.79
N SER A 67 27.22 16.32 -10.71
CA SER A 67 28.57 16.89 -10.67
C SER A 67 29.45 15.90 -11.43
N GLU A 68 29.99 16.29 -12.57
CA GLU A 68 31.09 15.53 -13.17
C GLU A 68 32.24 15.57 -12.17
N GLY A 69 32.70 14.39 -11.75
CA GLY A 69 33.82 14.28 -10.83
C GLY A 69 35.09 14.73 -11.52
N GLU A 70 35.80 15.69 -10.91
CA GLU A 70 37.24 15.83 -11.03
C GLU A 70 37.95 14.83 -10.11
#